data_AF-A0A1C5X3P2-F1
#
_entry.id   AF-A0A1C5X3P2-F1
#
_cell.length_a   1.000
_cell.length_b   1.000
_cell.length_c   1.000
_cell.angle_alpha   90.00
_cell.angle_beta   90.00
_cell.angle_gamma   90.00
#
_symmetry.space_group_name_H-M   'P 1'
#
loop_
_entity.id
_entity.type
_entity.pdbx_description
1 polymer ?
#
loop_
_entity_poly.entity_id
_entity_poly.type
_entity_poly.pdbx_seq_one_letter_code
_entity_poly.pdbx_strand_id
1 'polypeptide(L)'
;MEYTREAVIDRLLRSYSSCYNIHLIEDDQVPITARCDFFEHSGKYVISKKAELWSADNEEFLYLVNIPHLTMELYQKWRDYIHEDGMNRIHVGPGHMASYITPVFICDTCEEEARKALKKCRIYKSFHFSLHGWADHHTALIELSTGQIDANAGGRQTAKILKKVLYSKKSKGDR
;
A
#
# COMPACT_ATOMS: atom_id res chain seq x y z
N MET A 1 -22.05 -12.91 -5.28
CA MET A 1 -20.83 -12.99 -6.11
C MET A 1 -19.72 -13.33 -5.16
N GLU A 2 -19.34 -14.61 -5.10
CA GLU A 2 -18.06 -14.98 -4.51
C GLU A 2 -16.98 -14.26 -5.33
N TYR A 3 -16.24 -13.37 -4.69
CA TYR A 3 -15.07 -12.78 -5.30
C TYR A 3 -13.91 -13.73 -5.04
N THR A 4 -13.22 -14.21 -6.08
CA THR A 4 -11.93 -14.89 -5.91
C THR A 4 -10.84 -13.86 -5.59
N ARG A 5 -9.72 -14.28 -5.00
CA ARG A 5 -8.60 -13.36 -4.69
C ARG A 5 -8.08 -12.71 -5.96
N GLU A 6 -8.00 -13.47 -7.05
CA GLU A 6 -7.58 -13.02 -8.37
C GLU A 6 -8.52 -11.93 -8.90
N ALA A 7 -9.84 -12.10 -8.77
CA ALA A 7 -10.80 -11.09 -9.18
C ALA A 7 -10.71 -9.80 -8.35
N VAL A 8 -10.38 -9.91 -7.05
CA VAL A 8 -10.10 -8.74 -6.19
C VAL A 8 -8.84 -8.03 -6.67
N ILE A 9 -7.76 -8.77 -6.89
CA ILE A 9 -6.46 -8.23 -7.35
C ILE A 9 -6.64 -7.51 -8.69
N ASP A 10 -7.26 -8.15 -9.68
CA ASP A 10 -7.53 -7.55 -11.01
C ASP A 10 -8.30 -6.24 -10.89
N ARG A 11 -9.30 -6.19 -10.00
CA ARG A 11 -10.10 -4.99 -9.79
C ARG A 11 -9.29 -3.88 -9.13
N LEU A 12 -8.42 -4.20 -8.17
CA LEU A 12 -7.51 -3.24 -7.56
C LEU A 12 -6.51 -2.69 -8.59
N LEU A 13 -5.87 -3.57 -9.38
CA LEU A 13 -4.93 -3.18 -10.42
C LEU A 13 -5.57 -2.25 -11.45
N ARG A 14 -6.78 -2.56 -11.93
CA ARG A 14 -7.54 -1.68 -12.82
C ARG A 14 -7.88 -0.33 -12.20
N SER A 15 -8.10 -0.28 -10.88
CA SER A 15 -8.35 0.97 -10.18
C SER A 15 -7.08 1.78 -9.95
N TYR A 16 -5.93 1.13 -9.82
CA TYR A 16 -4.64 1.77 -9.58
C TYR A 16 -3.95 2.20 -10.87
N SER A 17 -4.24 1.55 -12.01
CA SER A 17 -3.55 1.81 -13.29
C SER A 17 -3.68 3.25 -13.82
N SER A 18 -4.61 4.05 -13.31
CA SER A 18 -4.71 5.47 -13.67
C SER A 18 -3.72 6.37 -12.93
N CYS A 19 -3.18 5.92 -11.80
CA CYS A 19 -2.37 6.76 -10.90
C CYS A 19 -1.04 6.13 -10.48
N TYR A 20 -0.93 4.80 -10.49
CA TYR A 20 0.27 4.06 -10.05
C TYR A 20 1.00 3.46 -11.25
N ASN A 21 2.32 3.40 -11.15
CA ASN A 21 3.17 2.58 -11.99
C ASN A 21 3.10 1.13 -11.48
N ILE A 22 2.51 0.24 -12.28
CA ILE A 22 2.28 -1.15 -11.88
C ILE A 22 3.42 -2.04 -12.37
N HIS A 23 4.00 -2.79 -11.45
CA HIS A 23 5.00 -3.83 -11.69
C HIS A 23 4.40 -5.18 -11.29
N LEU A 24 4.02 -5.99 -12.27
CA LEU A 24 3.60 -7.37 -12.03
C LEU A 24 4.80 -8.22 -11.63
N ILE A 25 4.59 -9.15 -10.71
CA ILE A 25 5.63 -10.07 -10.25
C ILE A 25 5.24 -11.48 -10.70
N GLU A 26 6.00 -12.00 -11.66
CA GLU A 26 5.82 -13.33 -12.23
C GLU A 26 6.74 -14.35 -11.53
N ASP A 27 6.63 -14.43 -10.20
CA ASP A 27 7.35 -15.40 -9.39
C ASP A 27 6.38 -16.13 -8.46
N ASP A 28 6.06 -17.36 -8.82
CA ASP A 28 5.14 -18.22 -8.05
C ASP A 28 5.69 -18.64 -6.68
N GLN A 29 6.97 -18.36 -6.38
CA GLN A 29 7.58 -18.63 -5.07
C GLN A 29 7.28 -17.55 -4.03
N VAL A 30 6.79 -16.37 -4.46
CA VAL A 30 6.38 -15.28 -3.57
C VAL A 30 4.88 -15.01 -3.72
N PRO A 31 4.15 -14.71 -2.65
CA PRO A 31 2.72 -14.39 -2.72
C PRO A 31 2.48 -12.95 -3.20
N ILE A 32 3.52 -12.18 -3.52
CA ILE A 32 3.36 -10.81 -3.98
C ILE A 32 3.03 -10.86 -5.47
N THR A 33 1.82 -10.45 -5.84
CA THR A 33 1.35 -10.49 -7.24
C THR A 33 1.75 -9.23 -8.01
N ALA A 34 1.80 -8.09 -7.32
CA ALA A 34 2.17 -6.82 -7.93
C ALA A 34 2.71 -5.83 -6.90
N ARG A 35 3.59 -4.95 -7.37
CA ARG A 35 3.96 -3.70 -6.72
C ARG A 35 3.40 -2.53 -7.51
N CYS A 36 2.80 -1.56 -6.83
CA CYS A 36 2.23 -0.36 -7.41
C CYS A 36 2.95 0.85 -6.79
N ASP A 37 3.68 1.59 -7.62
CA ASP A 37 4.50 2.72 -7.18
C ASP A 37 3.78 4.04 -7.53
N PHE A 38 3.63 4.92 -6.54
CA PHE A 38 3.08 6.26 -6.71
C PHE A 38 4.10 7.29 -6.28
N PHE A 39 4.28 8.33 -7.10
CA PHE A 39 5.20 9.43 -6.85
C PHE A 39 4.45 10.75 -7.06
N GLU A 40 4.44 11.59 -6.04
CA GLU A 40 3.85 12.93 -6.07
C GLU A 40 4.94 13.95 -5.74
N HIS A 41 5.24 14.82 -6.71
CA HIS A 41 6.11 15.98 -6.51
C HIS A 41 5.25 17.23 -6.39
N SER A 42 5.38 17.94 -5.27
CA SER A 42 4.78 19.26 -5.08
C SER A 42 5.87 20.28 -4.78
N GLY A 43 5.85 21.43 -5.45
CA GLY A 43 6.89 22.45 -5.28
C GLY A 43 6.45 23.85 -5.68
N LYS A 44 7.10 24.87 -5.11
CA LYS A 44 6.86 26.28 -5.46
C LYS A 44 8.16 26.94 -5.92
N TYR A 45 8.15 27.55 -7.10
CA TYR A 45 9.30 28.25 -7.69
C TYR A 45 9.19 29.77 -7.51
N VAL A 46 10.33 30.47 -7.41
CA VAL A 46 10.39 31.95 -7.45
C VAL A 46 11.20 32.41 -8.67
N ILE A 47 10.53 33.08 -9.61
CA ILE A 47 11.02 33.89 -10.76
C ILE A 47 12.03 33.20 -11.74
N SER A 48 12.72 32.12 -11.35
CA SER A 48 13.49 31.23 -12.22
C SER A 48 13.40 29.80 -11.71
N LYS A 49 13.43 28.80 -12.61
CA LYS A 49 13.50 27.36 -12.24
C LYS A 49 14.73 27.00 -11.38
N LYS A 50 15.68 27.92 -11.16
CA LYS A 50 16.90 27.74 -10.35
C LYS A 50 16.73 28.11 -8.87
N ALA A 51 15.58 28.69 -8.47
CA ALA A 51 15.30 29.04 -7.08
C ALA A 51 13.98 28.38 -6.64
N GLU A 52 14.07 27.10 -6.28
CA GLU A 52 12.99 26.38 -5.63
C GLU A 52 12.89 26.85 -4.16
N LEU A 53 11.69 27.28 -3.74
CA LEU A 53 11.43 27.77 -2.38
C LEU A 53 11.31 26.61 -1.40
N TRP A 54 10.65 25.54 -1.85
CA TRP A 54 10.52 24.25 -1.19
C TRP A 54 9.95 23.24 -2.19
N SER A 55 10.34 21.98 -2.03
CA SER A 55 9.73 20.79 -2.64
C SER A 55 9.26 19.84 -1.54
N ALA A 56 8.21 19.10 -1.83
CA ALA A 56 7.66 18.05 -1.01
C ALA A 56 7.31 16.87 -1.92
N ASP A 57 8.19 15.88 -1.89
CA ASP A 57 8.06 14.61 -2.56
C ASP A 57 7.40 13.60 -1.61
N ASN A 58 6.26 13.06 -2.05
CA ASN A 58 5.62 11.91 -1.42
C ASN A 58 5.74 10.70 -2.33
N GLU A 59 6.04 9.54 -1.77
CA GLU A 59 6.04 8.28 -2.50
C GLU A 59 5.30 7.18 -1.74
N GLU A 60 4.68 6.28 -2.48
CA GLU A 60 4.05 5.08 -1.93
C GLU A 60 4.46 3.87 -2.76
N PHE A 61 4.93 2.84 -2.05
CA PHE A 61 5.21 1.52 -2.59
C PHE A 61 4.16 0.55 -2.03
N LEU A 62 3.11 0.28 -2.81
CA LEU A 62 2.01 -0.58 -2.44
C LEU A 62 2.23 -2.00 -2.98
N TYR A 63 2.03 -3.02 -2.15
CA TYR A 63 2.26 -4.42 -2.51
C TYR A 63 0.96 -5.20 -2.36
N LEU A 64 0.54 -5.92 -3.42
CA LEU A 64 -0.60 -6.81 -3.37
C LEU A 64 -0.13 -8.22 -3.01
N VAL A 65 -0.51 -8.71 -1.83
CA VAL A 65 -0.05 -9.98 -1.27
C VAL A 65 -1.20 -10.98 -1.27
N ASN A 66 -1.12 -12.00 -2.11
CA ASN A 66 -2.11 -13.03 -2.34
C ASN A 66 -1.82 -14.29 -1.49
N ILE A 67 -2.53 -14.48 -0.37
CA ILE A 67 -2.31 -15.60 0.55
C ILE A 67 -3.66 -16.24 0.90
N PRO A 68 -3.88 -17.56 0.70
CA PRO A 68 -5.18 -18.15 0.98
C PRO A 68 -5.63 -18.05 2.43
N HIS A 69 -4.75 -18.42 3.36
CA HIS A 69 -5.02 -18.39 4.79
C HIS A 69 -3.92 -17.59 5.47
N LEU A 70 -4.28 -16.41 6.01
CA LEU A 70 -3.32 -15.53 6.63
C LEU A 70 -3.10 -15.92 8.10
N THR A 71 -1.96 -16.56 8.37
CA THR A 71 -1.48 -16.86 9.71
C THR A 71 -0.61 -15.72 10.25
N MET A 72 -0.36 -15.74 11.56
CA MET A 72 0.52 -14.76 12.20
C MET A 72 1.95 -14.81 11.64
N GLU A 73 2.48 -16.01 11.41
CA GLU A 73 3.83 -16.23 10.86
C GLU A 73 3.95 -15.64 9.44
N LEU A 74 2.97 -15.94 8.57
CA LEU A 74 2.96 -15.41 7.21
C LEU A 74 2.83 -13.89 7.20
N TYR A 75 1.98 -13.32 8.04
CA TYR A 75 1.84 -11.88 8.17
C TYR A 75 3.18 -11.23 8.57
N GLN A 76 3.86 -11.74 9.60
CA GLN A 76 5.14 -11.18 10.05
C GLN A 76 6.24 -11.31 8.99
N LYS A 77 6.38 -12.50 8.39
CA LYS A 77 7.36 -12.77 7.33
C LYS A 77 7.22 -11.76 6.18
N TRP A 78 6.01 -11.62 5.64
CA TRP A 78 5.79 -10.76 4.47
C TRP A 78 5.76 -9.28 4.82
N ARG A 79 5.30 -8.91 6.02
CA ARG A 79 5.45 -7.54 6.55
C ARG A 79 6.92 -7.12 6.56
N ASP A 80 7.80 -7.96 7.13
CA ASP A 80 9.22 -7.63 7.30
C ASP A 80 9.96 -7.60 5.97
N TYR A 81 9.72 -8.60 5.11
CA TYR A 81 10.27 -8.63 3.75
C TYR A 81 9.86 -7.39 2.94
N ILE A 82 8.56 -7.07 2.90
CA ILE A 82 8.06 -5.92 2.13
C ILE A 82 8.52 -4.60 2.73
N HIS A 83 8.62 -4.52 4.06
CA HIS A 83 9.16 -3.32 4.70
C HIS A 83 10.62 -3.10 4.32
N GLU A 84 11.45 -4.14 4.34
CA GLU A 84 12.84 -4.05 3.92
C GLU A 84 12.98 -3.68 2.43
N ASP A 85 12.25 -4.36 1.55
CA ASP A 85 12.25 -4.06 0.11
C ASP A 85 11.80 -2.62 -0.15
N GLY A 86 10.69 -2.19 0.47
CA GLY A 86 10.20 -0.81 0.37
C GLY A 86 11.20 0.21 0.91
N MET A 87 11.86 -0.07 2.04
CA MET A 87 12.89 0.81 2.61
C MET A 87 14.07 1.02 1.66
N ASN A 88 14.46 -0.02 0.91
CA ASN A 88 15.54 0.05 -0.07
C ASN A 88 15.15 0.83 -1.35
N ARG A 89 13.86 1.10 -1.56
CA ARG A 89 13.35 1.85 -2.72
C ARG A 89 13.18 3.34 -2.46
N ILE A 90 13.15 3.76 -1.20
CA ILE A 90 12.84 5.13 -0.83
C ILE A 90 13.93 6.10 -1.30
N HIS A 91 13.52 7.17 -1.97
CA HIS A 91 14.40 8.24 -2.42
C HIS A 91 14.64 9.26 -1.30
N VAL A 92 15.55 8.91 -0.38
CA VAL A 92 15.92 9.82 0.72
C VAL A 92 16.83 10.95 0.23
N GLY A 93 16.38 12.20 0.35
CA GLY A 93 17.19 13.38 0.04
C GLY A 93 16.48 14.71 0.32
N PRO A 94 17.09 15.84 -0.05
CA PRO A 94 16.40 17.13 -0.06
C PRO A 94 15.12 17.06 -0.91
N GLY A 95 14.01 17.59 -0.38
CA GLY A 95 12.69 17.52 -1.04
C GLY A 95 11.85 16.32 -0.61
N HIS A 96 12.45 15.22 -0.16
CA HIS A 96 11.70 14.08 0.38
C HIS A 96 10.92 14.45 1.64
N MET A 97 9.60 14.31 1.59
CA MET A 97 8.70 14.63 2.70
C MET A 97 8.20 13.38 3.40
N ALA A 98 7.57 12.45 2.66
CA ALA A 98 7.00 11.25 3.23
C ALA A 98 7.02 10.07 2.27
N SER A 99 7.29 8.89 2.81
CA SER A 99 7.21 7.62 2.11
C SER A 99 6.26 6.67 2.81
N TYR A 100 5.50 5.92 2.03
CA TYR A 100 4.59 4.91 2.54
C TYR A 100 4.93 3.54 1.96
N ILE A 101 5.12 2.56 2.83
CA ILE A 101 5.24 1.16 2.43
C ILE A 101 3.93 0.48 2.81
N THR A 102 3.18 0.00 1.82
CA THR A 102 1.78 -0.40 1.99
C THR A 102 1.53 -1.83 1.50
N PRO A 103 1.88 -2.88 2.25
CA PRO A 103 1.34 -4.21 2.02
C PRO A 103 -0.19 -4.25 2.20
N VAL A 104 -0.86 -4.77 1.17
CA VAL A 104 -2.28 -5.13 1.18
C VAL A 104 -2.37 -6.64 1.10
N PHE A 105 -2.75 -7.28 2.20
CA PHE A 105 -2.98 -8.72 2.27
C PHE A 105 -4.38 -9.05 1.76
N ILE A 106 -4.48 -9.94 0.77
CA ILE A 106 -5.73 -10.47 0.22
C ILE A 106 -5.78 -11.95 0.55
N CYS A 107 -6.77 -12.37 1.33
CA CYS A 107 -6.91 -13.76 1.78
C CYS A 107 -8.35 -14.25 1.80
N ASP A 108 -8.54 -15.57 1.78
CA ASP A 108 -9.87 -16.16 1.99
C ASP A 108 -10.27 -16.03 3.45
N THR A 109 -9.35 -16.38 4.34
CA THR A 109 -9.53 -16.40 5.79
C THR A 109 -8.29 -15.86 6.50
N CYS A 110 -8.49 -15.25 7.67
CA CYS A 110 -7.42 -14.67 8.48
C CYS A 110 -7.56 -15.11 9.94
N GLU A 111 -6.48 -15.61 10.52
CA GLU A 111 -6.43 -15.89 11.95
C GLU A 111 -6.56 -14.59 12.76
N GLU A 112 -7.27 -14.67 13.89
CA GLU A 112 -7.54 -13.48 14.70
C GLU A 112 -6.25 -12.86 15.27
N GLU A 113 -5.23 -13.67 15.58
CA GLU A 113 -3.94 -13.16 16.05
C GLU A 113 -3.17 -12.42 14.94
N ALA A 114 -3.22 -12.91 13.69
CA ALA A 114 -2.66 -12.20 12.54
C ALA A 114 -3.36 -10.85 12.34
N ARG A 115 -4.70 -10.84 12.41
CA ARG A 115 -5.50 -9.60 12.31
C ARG A 115 -5.14 -8.60 13.42
N LYS A 116 -5.02 -9.05 14.67
CA LYS A 116 -4.62 -8.20 15.80
C LYS A 116 -3.23 -7.62 15.59
N ALA A 117 -2.27 -8.43 15.14
CA ALA A 117 -0.92 -7.98 14.87
C ALA A 117 -0.86 -6.96 13.72
N LEU A 118 -1.64 -7.18 12.67
CA LEU A 118 -1.83 -6.24 11.56
C LEU A 118 -2.32 -4.89 12.05
N LYS A 119 -3.43 -4.87 12.81
CA LYS A 119 -4.03 -3.63 13.31
C LYS A 119 -3.13 -2.87 14.30
N LYS A 120 -2.30 -3.59 15.06
CA LYS A 120 -1.34 -3.01 16.03
C LYS A 120 0.00 -2.60 15.41
N CYS A 121 0.27 -2.96 14.15
CA CYS A 121 1.54 -2.67 13.51
C CYS A 121 1.81 -1.16 13.43
N ARG A 122 2.99 -0.78 13.91
CA ARG A 122 3.53 0.60 13.86
C ARG A 122 5.02 0.48 13.58
N ILE A 123 5.43 0.84 12.37
CA ILE A 123 6.84 0.88 11.97
C ILE A 123 7.05 2.22 11.30
N TYR A 124 7.90 3.05 11.90
CA TYR A 124 8.16 4.41 11.48
C TYR A 124 9.66 4.65 11.45
N LYS A 125 10.14 5.37 10.43
CA LYS A 125 11.54 5.77 10.30
C LYS A 125 11.61 7.24 9.93
N SER A 126 12.32 8.04 10.72
CA SER A 126 12.73 9.38 10.29
C SER A 126 14.11 9.35 9.65
N PHE A 127 14.34 10.23 8.68
CA PHE A 127 15.63 10.40 8.02
C PHE A 127 16.22 11.77 8.34
N HIS A 128 17.48 11.80 8.79
CA HIS A 128 18.18 13.04 9.17
C HIS A 128 17.34 13.91 10.14
N PHE A 129 16.80 13.32 11.22
CA PHE A 129 15.92 14.01 12.17
C PHE A 129 14.72 14.69 11.49
N SER A 130 14.15 14.02 10.48
CA SER A 130 13.04 14.47 9.63
C SER A 130 13.38 15.60 8.65
N LEU A 131 14.65 16.02 8.54
CA LEU A 131 15.08 16.98 7.51
C LEU A 131 14.98 16.39 6.10
N HIS A 132 15.13 15.07 5.96
CA HIS A 132 14.92 14.35 4.69
C HIS A 132 13.66 13.48 4.78
N GLY A 133 12.63 14.01 5.44
CA GLY A 133 11.34 13.34 5.56
C GLY A 133 11.35 12.08 6.44
N TRP A 134 10.34 11.26 6.25
CA TRP A 134 10.10 10.05 7.02
C TRP A 134 9.44 8.96 6.17
N ALA A 135 9.48 7.73 6.66
CA ALA A 135 8.73 6.60 6.13
C ALA A 135 7.80 6.04 7.21
N ASP A 136 6.58 5.69 6.83
CA ASP A 136 5.62 5.00 7.69
C ASP A 136 5.10 3.73 7.01
N HIS A 137 4.98 2.67 7.80
CA HIS A 137 4.48 1.40 7.33
C HIS A 137 2.96 1.34 7.50
N HIS A 138 2.28 1.32 6.37
CA HIS A 138 0.85 1.05 6.30
C HIS A 138 0.64 -0.44 6.10
N THR A 139 -0.47 -0.97 6.60
CA THR A 139 -0.87 -2.34 6.25
C THR A 139 -2.38 -2.43 6.22
N ALA A 140 -2.89 -3.19 5.24
CA ALA A 140 -4.32 -3.46 5.09
C ALA A 140 -4.57 -4.96 4.86
N LEU A 141 -5.77 -5.40 5.21
CA LEU A 141 -6.27 -6.77 5.04
C LEU A 141 -7.60 -6.73 4.31
N ILE A 142 -7.77 -7.60 3.32
CA ILE A 142 -9.04 -7.93 2.70
C ILE A 142 -9.27 -9.42 2.93
N GLU A 143 -10.28 -9.75 3.71
CA GLU A 143 -10.70 -11.14 3.95
C GLU A 143 -11.98 -11.44 3.18
N LEU A 144 -11.93 -12.38 2.24
CA LEU A 144 -13.03 -12.68 1.33
C LEU A 144 -14.19 -13.40 2.02
N SER A 145 -13.91 -14.34 2.93
CA SER A 145 -14.94 -15.13 3.62
C SER A 145 -15.91 -14.28 4.43
N THR A 146 -15.44 -13.14 4.96
CA THR A 146 -16.24 -12.20 5.76
C THR A 146 -16.58 -10.91 5.00
N GLY A 147 -15.87 -10.61 3.91
CA GLY A 147 -15.90 -9.30 3.26
C GLY A 147 -15.31 -8.17 4.13
N GLN A 148 -14.55 -8.52 5.17
CA GLN A 148 -14.00 -7.55 6.09
C GLN A 148 -12.73 -6.90 5.53
N ILE A 149 -12.60 -5.58 5.74
CA ILE A 149 -11.40 -4.82 5.44
C ILE A 149 -10.91 -4.14 6.71
N ASP A 150 -9.70 -4.51 7.14
CA ASP A 150 -8.98 -3.96 8.28
C ASP A 150 -7.70 -3.26 7.85
N ALA A 151 -7.17 -2.38 8.70
CA ALA A 151 -5.86 -1.77 8.52
C ALA A 151 -5.29 -1.32 9.87
N ASN A 152 -3.98 -1.07 9.90
CA ASN A 152 -3.37 -0.33 11.01
C ASN A 152 -3.76 1.16 10.99
N ALA A 153 -3.29 1.92 11.98
CA ALA A 153 -3.64 3.33 12.12
C ALA A 153 -3.23 4.20 10.91
N GLY A 154 -2.05 3.93 10.32
CA GLY A 154 -1.55 4.61 9.11
C GLY A 154 -2.34 4.20 7.85
N GLY A 155 -2.61 2.91 7.68
CA GLY A 155 -3.36 2.36 6.54
C GLY A 155 -4.87 2.65 6.53
N ARG A 156 -5.41 3.47 7.44
CA ARG A 156 -6.86 3.78 7.49
C ARG A 156 -7.38 4.38 6.19
N GLN A 157 -6.59 5.23 5.53
CA GLN A 157 -6.97 5.82 4.24
C GLN A 157 -6.96 4.78 3.13
N THR A 158 -5.95 3.91 3.10
CA THR A 158 -5.89 2.74 2.22
C THR A 158 -7.16 1.89 2.37
N ALA A 159 -7.55 1.53 3.59
CA ALA A 159 -8.78 0.76 3.83
C ALA A 159 -10.06 1.44 3.30
N LYS A 160 -10.16 2.78 3.35
CA LYS A 160 -11.29 3.51 2.76
C LYS A 160 -11.29 3.41 1.23
N ILE A 161 -10.12 3.54 0.60
CA ILE A 161 -9.95 3.38 -0.85
C ILE A 161 -10.35 1.96 -1.24
N LEU A 162 -9.82 0.93 -0.57
CA LEU A 162 -10.17 -0.47 -0.83
C LEU A 162 -11.68 -0.71 -0.74
N LYS A 163 -12.35 -0.19 0.32
CA LYS A 163 -13.81 -0.26 0.45
C LYS A 163 -14.55 0.41 -0.71
N LYS A 164 -14.09 1.58 -1.16
CA LYS A 164 -14.69 2.28 -2.30
C LYS A 164 -14.50 1.48 -3.59
N VAL A 165 -13.30 0.97 -3.84
CA VAL A 165 -12.97 0.20 -5.04
C VAL A 165 -13.78 -1.09 -5.09
N LEU A 166 -13.89 -1.83 -3.99
CA LEU A 166 -14.51 -3.16 -3.95
C LEU A 166 -16.02 -3.13 -3.72
N TYR A 167 -16.52 -2.21 -2.89
CA TYR A 167 -17.91 -2.22 -2.43
C TYR A 167 -18.76 -1.03 -2.85
N SER A 168 -18.21 -0.01 -3.53
CA SER A 168 -19.11 0.99 -4.13
C SER A 168 -19.99 0.32 -5.19
N LYS A 169 -21.30 0.45 -5.02
CA LYS A 169 -22.27 0.08 -6.05
C LYS A 169 -21.97 0.96 -7.27
N LYS A 170 -21.80 0.36 -8.46
CA LYS A 170 -21.93 1.13 -9.72
C LYS A 170 -23.23 1.94 -9.60
N SER A 171 -23.15 3.25 -9.64
CA SER A 171 -24.34 4.07 -9.88
C SER A 171 -24.93 3.56 -11.19
N LYS A 172 -26.23 3.23 -11.18
CA LYS A 172 -27.00 2.95 -12.39
C LYS A 172 -26.67 4.01 -13.45
N GLY A 173 -26.09 3.59 -14.57
CA GLY A 173 -25.67 4.48 -15.65
C GLY A 173 -24.97 3.70 -16.73
N ASP A 174 -25.72 2.80 -17.36
CA ASP A 174 -25.75 2.59 -18.81
C ASP A 174 -26.79 1.50 -19.06
N ARG A 175 -27.98 1.96 -19.44
CA ARG A 175 -28.97 1.19 -20.19
C ARG A 175 -28.78 1.55 -21.66
#